data_AF-A0A016RX94-F1
#
_entry.id   AF-A0A016RX94-F1
#
_cell.length_a   1.000
_cell.length_b   1.000
_cell.length_c   1.000
_cell.angle_alpha   90.00
_cell.angle_beta   90.00
_cell.angle_gamma   90.00
#
_symmetry.space_group_name_H-M   'P 1'
#
loop_
_entity.id
_entity.type
_entity.pdbx_description
1 polymer ?
#
loop_
_entity_poly.entity_id
_entity_poly.type
_entity_poly.pdbx_seq_one_letter_code
_entity_poly.pdbx_strand_id
1 'polypeptide(L)'
;MNNNEQAQMLMGTTLPLWIGGVDGFPPPFVGAIAVPETVPLKSGDSVAAYVDENWILAEVVAVSPTGRYDVKDVDDEQKVRLTMARRRLIPLPKWRADPERDAHALFPLEAIVLALYPQTTCFYKGVVQRVPQLATDDYLVTFEDPSYSTGYSPPLPIPQRYVVPFKEIKGKNKSRSVGSD
;
A
#
# COMPACT_ATOMS: atom_id res chain seq x y z
N MET A 1 -20.63 3.90 8.49
CA MET A 1 -19.84 3.05 7.57
C MET A 1 -20.51 3.10 6.22
N ASN A 2 -19.85 3.66 5.23
CA ASN A 2 -20.36 3.65 3.86
C ASN A 2 -20.08 2.28 3.20
N ASN A 3 -20.72 2.01 2.06
CA ASN A 3 -20.59 0.72 1.37
C ASN A 3 -19.15 0.45 0.86
N ASN A 4 -18.38 1.51 0.59
CA ASN A 4 -17.02 1.41 0.07
C ASN A 4 -16.03 0.95 1.15
N GLU A 5 -16.15 1.48 2.37
CA GLU A 5 -15.34 1.10 3.54
C GLU A 5 -15.54 -0.38 3.92
N GLN A 6 -16.81 -0.84 3.93
CA GLN A 6 -17.12 -2.25 4.20
C GLN A 6 -16.56 -3.17 3.11
N ALA A 7 -16.66 -2.76 1.85
CA ALA A 7 -16.09 -3.49 0.73
C ALA A 7 -14.57 -3.59 0.84
N GLN A 8 -13.88 -2.55 1.30
CA GLN A 8 -12.43 -2.57 1.49
C GLN A 8 -12.00 -3.52 2.60
N MET A 9 -12.67 -3.48 3.76
CA MET A 9 -12.36 -4.41 4.85
C MET A 9 -12.58 -5.87 4.42
N LEU A 10 -13.65 -6.15 3.68
CA LEU A 10 -13.91 -7.46 3.10
C LEU A 10 -12.86 -7.86 2.04
N MET A 11 -12.44 -6.93 1.18
CA MET A 11 -11.40 -7.17 0.19
C MET A 11 -10.03 -7.45 0.82
N GLY A 12 -9.76 -6.91 2.02
CA GLY A 12 -8.55 -7.18 2.79
C GLY A 12 -8.47 -8.61 3.32
N THR A 13 -9.60 -9.17 3.74
CA THR A 13 -9.67 -10.52 4.34
C THR A 13 -9.85 -11.64 3.32
N THR A 14 -10.27 -11.31 2.10
CA THR A 14 -10.51 -12.25 0.98
C THR A 14 -9.29 -12.49 0.09
N LEU A 15 -8.15 -11.85 0.37
CA LEU A 15 -6.91 -12.09 -0.37
C LEU A 15 -6.49 -13.57 -0.21
N PRO A 16 -6.25 -14.32 -1.30
CA PRO A 16 -5.86 -15.72 -1.20
C PRO A 16 -4.52 -15.87 -0.48
N LEU A 17 -4.36 -16.96 0.27
CA LEU A 17 -3.06 -17.33 0.82
C LEU A 17 -2.16 -17.84 -0.31
N TRP A 18 -0.92 -17.39 -0.36
CA TRP A 18 0.08 -17.98 -1.26
C TRP A 18 0.42 -19.39 -0.75
N ILE A 19 0.39 -20.37 -1.65
CA ILE A 19 0.80 -21.74 -1.36
C ILE A 19 1.90 -22.12 -2.34
N GLY A 20 3.16 -22.01 -1.90
CA GLY A 20 4.33 -22.39 -2.67
C GLY A 20 4.57 -23.91 -2.70
N GLY A 21 5.34 -24.36 -3.69
CA GLY A 21 5.98 -25.69 -3.69
C GLY A 21 7.10 -25.78 -2.64
N VAL A 22 7.66 -26.98 -2.45
CA VAL A 22 8.60 -27.30 -1.35
C VAL A 22 9.81 -26.36 -1.28
N ASP A 23 10.32 -25.88 -2.42
CA ASP A 23 11.49 -25.00 -2.51
C ASP A 23 11.17 -23.63 -3.17
N GLY A 24 9.89 -23.28 -3.27
CA GLY A 24 9.47 -22.09 -4.00
C GLY A 24 9.63 -20.82 -3.17
N PHE A 25 10.58 -19.95 -3.53
CA PHE A 25 10.61 -18.59 -2.98
C PHE A 25 9.34 -17.82 -3.39
N PRO A 26 8.66 -17.09 -2.48
CA PRO A 26 7.45 -16.35 -2.81
C PRO A 26 7.69 -15.31 -3.91
N PRO A 27 6.88 -15.28 -4.98
CA PRO A 27 7.06 -14.33 -6.08
C PRO A 27 6.64 -12.90 -5.68
N PRO A 28 6.91 -11.90 -6.53
CA PRO A 28 6.31 -10.57 -6.41
C PRO A 28 4.79 -10.64 -6.19
N PHE A 29 4.25 -9.66 -5.47
CA PHE A 29 2.84 -9.58 -5.03
C PHE A 29 2.44 -10.57 -3.92
N VAL A 30 3.35 -11.36 -3.37
CA VAL A 30 3.11 -12.11 -2.12
C VAL A 30 3.59 -11.29 -0.93
N GLY A 31 2.67 -10.92 -0.03
CA GLY A 31 2.99 -10.17 1.18
C GLY A 31 3.89 -8.95 0.91
N ALA A 32 5.02 -8.89 1.63
CA ALA A 32 6.03 -7.85 1.56
C ALA A 32 7.11 -8.06 0.48
N ILE A 33 7.03 -9.12 -0.35
CA ILE A 33 7.99 -9.32 -1.43
C ILE A 33 7.94 -8.14 -2.40
N ALA A 34 9.09 -7.49 -2.57
CA ALA A 34 9.22 -6.31 -3.41
C ALA A 34 8.76 -6.60 -4.85
N VAL A 35 7.96 -5.70 -5.41
CA VAL A 35 7.58 -5.73 -6.82
C VAL A 35 8.46 -4.74 -7.58
N PRO A 36 9.43 -5.22 -8.39
CA PRO A 36 10.31 -4.33 -9.15
C PRO A 36 9.52 -3.37 -10.04
N GLU A 37 10.01 -2.14 -10.23
CA GLU A 37 9.35 -1.16 -11.12
C GLU A 37 9.34 -1.61 -12.59
N THR A 38 10.23 -2.54 -12.98
CA THR A 38 10.26 -3.18 -14.29
C THR A 38 9.08 -4.12 -14.54
N VAL A 39 8.41 -4.58 -13.48
CA VAL A 39 7.20 -5.39 -13.61
C VAL A 39 6.04 -4.48 -14.01
N PRO A 40 5.43 -4.70 -15.20
CA PRO A 40 4.31 -3.89 -15.65
C PRO A 40 3.06 -4.17 -14.81
N LEU A 41 2.31 -3.12 -14.50
CA LEU A 41 0.99 -3.27 -13.90
C LEU A 41 -0.04 -3.44 -15.02
N LYS A 42 -1.17 -4.08 -14.71
CA LYS A 42 -2.27 -4.31 -15.67
C LYS A 42 -3.58 -3.73 -15.17
N SER A 43 -4.55 -3.59 -16.08
CA SER A 43 -5.92 -3.22 -15.72
C SER A 43 -6.45 -4.14 -14.62
N GLY A 44 -7.11 -3.57 -13.60
CA GLY A 44 -7.62 -4.26 -12.43
C GLY A 44 -6.63 -4.42 -11.28
N ASP A 45 -5.35 -4.06 -11.46
CA ASP A 45 -4.40 -4.10 -10.35
C ASP A 45 -4.71 -2.97 -9.34
N SER A 46 -4.90 -3.34 -8.07
CA SER A 46 -4.99 -2.36 -6.97
C SER A 46 -3.59 -1.81 -6.63
N VAL A 47 -3.52 -0.50 -6.42
CA VAL A 47 -2.28 0.24 -6.17
C VAL A 47 -2.47 1.28 -5.06
N ALA A 48 -1.42 1.57 -4.30
CA ALA A 48 -1.29 2.84 -3.62
C ALA A 48 -0.73 3.84 -4.65
N ALA A 49 -1.48 4.90 -4.92
CA ALA A 49 -1.14 5.94 -5.88
C ALA A 49 -0.82 7.25 -5.19
N TYR A 50 0.29 7.89 -5.56
CA TYR A 50 0.68 9.18 -5.00
C TYR A 50 0.08 10.34 -5.80
N VAL A 51 -0.89 11.03 -5.20
CA VAL A 51 -1.69 12.13 -5.76
C VAL A 51 -1.72 13.27 -4.75
N ASP A 52 -1.34 14.48 -5.18
CA ASP A 52 -1.40 15.71 -4.37
C ASP A 52 -0.91 15.53 -2.93
N GLU A 53 0.32 15.02 -2.82
CA GLU A 53 1.05 14.75 -1.57
C GLU A 53 0.51 13.60 -0.70
N ASN A 54 -0.53 12.91 -1.15
CA ASN A 54 -1.16 11.81 -0.43
C ASN A 54 -1.03 10.48 -1.18
N TRP A 55 -0.92 9.38 -0.44
CA TRP A 55 -1.03 8.04 -1.00
C TRP A 55 -2.49 7.57 -0.87
N ILE A 56 -3.13 7.26 -1.99
CA ILE A 56 -4.53 6.83 -2.04
C ILE A 56 -4.67 5.43 -2.61
N LEU A 57 -5.74 4.72 -2.24
CA LEU A 57 -6.11 3.44 -2.83
C LEU A 57 -6.74 3.69 -4.20
N ALA A 58 -6.14 3.12 -5.23
CA ALA A 58 -6.59 3.26 -6.60
C ALA A 58 -6.53 1.94 -7.35
N GLU A 59 -7.21 1.90 -8.49
CA GLU A 59 -7.19 0.78 -9.44
C GLU A 59 -6.58 1.25 -10.77
N VAL A 60 -5.69 0.44 -11.34
CA VAL A 60 -5.21 0.64 -12.71
C VAL A 60 -6.33 0.33 -13.69
N VAL A 61 -6.71 1.28 -14.54
CA VAL A 61 -7.76 1.14 -15.54
C VAL A 61 -7.18 0.87 -16.93
N ALA A 62 -6.04 1.48 -17.24
CA ALA A 62 -5.38 1.29 -18.52
C ALA A 62 -3.88 1.60 -18.41
N VAL A 63 -3.12 1.08 -19.38
CA VAL A 63 -1.72 1.44 -19.60
C VAL A 63 -1.65 2.17 -20.93
N SER A 64 -1.18 3.41 -20.91
CA SER A 64 -1.01 4.20 -22.12
C SER A 64 0.12 3.61 -22.97
N PRO A 65 0.12 3.84 -24.30
CA PRO A 65 1.24 3.45 -25.16
C PRO A 65 2.58 4.10 -24.76
N THR A 66 2.53 5.21 -24.02
CA THR A 66 3.72 5.91 -23.48
C THR A 66 4.27 5.28 -22.20
N GLY A 67 3.70 4.16 -21.73
CA GLY A 67 4.09 3.48 -20.50
C GLY A 67 3.60 4.18 -19.22
N ARG A 68 2.65 5.11 -19.34
CA ARG A 68 1.96 5.75 -18.22
C ARG A 68 0.75 4.91 -17.83
N TYR A 69 0.29 5.08 -16.60
CA TYR A 69 -0.84 4.34 -16.05
C TYR A 69 -1.99 5.29 -15.82
N ASP A 70 -3.16 4.95 -16.35
CA ASP A 70 -4.41 5.59 -15.99
C ASP A 70 -4.96 4.84 -14.79
N VAL A 71 -5.13 5.55 -13.68
CA VAL A 71 -5.67 5.00 -12.44
C VAL A 71 -6.94 5.74 -12.05
N LYS A 72 -7.78 5.07 -11.26
CA LYS A 72 -8.99 5.66 -10.68
C LYS A 72 -8.93 5.47 -9.16
N ASP A 73 -9.17 6.54 -8.42
CA ASP A 73 -9.41 6.45 -6.96
C ASP A 73 -10.63 5.55 -6.70
N VAL A 74 -10.54 4.68 -5.70
CA VAL A 74 -11.65 3.81 -5.32
C VAL A 74 -12.81 4.57 -4.66
N ASP A 75 -12.55 5.74 -4.07
CA ASP A 75 -13.57 6.58 -3.43
C ASP A 75 -14.20 7.62 -4.38
N ASP A 76 -13.58 7.87 -5.53
CA ASP A 76 -14.08 8.86 -6.47
C ASP A 76 -15.35 8.37 -7.19
N GLU A 77 -16.49 8.94 -6.79
CA GLU A 77 -17.80 8.71 -7.38
C GLU A 77 -17.87 9.15 -8.85
N GLN A 78 -17.13 10.21 -9.22
CA GLN A 78 -17.12 10.76 -10.58
C GLN A 78 -16.29 9.90 -11.54
N LYS A 79 -15.49 8.96 -11.00
CA LYS A 79 -14.64 8.04 -11.75
C LYS A 79 -13.66 8.74 -12.69
N VAL A 80 -13.09 9.84 -12.24
CA VAL A 80 -12.05 10.59 -12.93
C VAL A 80 -10.81 9.72 -13.06
N ARG A 81 -10.23 9.69 -14.26
CA ARG A 81 -8.99 8.97 -14.55
C ARG A 81 -7.80 9.90 -14.36
N LEU A 82 -6.79 9.43 -13.63
CA LEU A 82 -5.54 10.14 -13.39
C LEU A 82 -4.40 9.42 -14.10
N THR A 83 -3.68 10.13 -14.98
CA THR A 83 -2.54 9.57 -15.72
C THR A 83 -1.22 9.82 -14.99
N MET A 84 -0.55 8.77 -14.52
CA MET A 84 0.66 8.86 -13.69
C MET A 84 1.81 7.94 -14.13
N ALA A 85 3.03 8.25 -13.68
CA ALA A 85 4.21 7.42 -13.92
C ALA A 85 4.26 6.24 -12.95
N ARG A 86 4.87 5.13 -13.39
CA ARG A 86 5.10 3.94 -12.56
C ARG A 86 5.69 4.23 -11.18
N ARG A 87 6.61 5.20 -11.09
CA ARG A 87 7.25 5.60 -9.82
C ARG A 87 6.30 6.18 -8.77
N ARG A 88 5.11 6.64 -9.16
CA ARG A 88 4.06 7.13 -8.25
C ARG A 88 3.08 6.03 -7.82
N LEU A 89 3.31 4.79 -8.25
CA LEU A 89 2.45 3.65 -7.96
C LEU A 89 3.22 2.60 -7.17
N ILE A 90 2.60 2.09 -6.12
CA ILE A 90 3.04 0.90 -5.39
C ILE A 90 1.95 -0.15 -5.55
N PRO A 91 2.22 -1.28 -6.23
CA PRO A 91 1.24 -2.35 -6.32
C PRO A 91 0.92 -2.94 -4.95
N LEU A 92 -0.36 -3.23 -4.70
CA LEU A 92 -0.77 -3.97 -3.51
C LEU A 92 -0.48 -5.48 -3.70
N PRO A 93 -0.28 -6.22 -2.59
CA PRO A 93 -0.18 -7.67 -2.63
C PRO A 93 -1.44 -8.30 -3.23
N LYS A 94 -1.24 -9.38 -4.00
CA LYS A 94 -2.29 -10.22 -4.58
C LYS A 94 -2.49 -11.52 -3.79
N TRP A 95 -1.51 -11.87 -2.97
CA TRP A 95 -1.58 -13.00 -2.05
C TRP A 95 -1.04 -12.62 -0.67
N ARG A 96 -1.63 -13.21 0.37
CA ARG A 96 -1.04 -13.18 1.71
C ARG A 96 0.16 -14.11 1.76
N ALA A 97 1.19 -13.70 2.47
CA ALA A 97 2.24 -14.61 2.92
C ALA A 97 1.75 -15.39 4.13
N ASP A 98 2.04 -16.68 4.18
CA ASP A 98 1.77 -17.54 5.33
C ASP A 98 2.85 -17.34 6.40
N PRO A 99 2.52 -16.87 7.62
CA PRO A 99 3.52 -16.69 8.67
C PRO A 99 4.28 -17.97 9.05
N GLU A 100 3.69 -19.15 8.88
CA GLU A 100 4.34 -20.40 9.25
C GLU A 100 5.37 -20.87 8.23
N ARG A 101 5.18 -20.50 6.95
CA ARG A 101 5.99 -21.00 5.82
C ARG A 101 6.87 -19.91 5.20
N ASP A 102 6.31 -18.72 5.11
CA ASP A 102 6.82 -17.59 4.32
C ASP A 102 6.96 -16.33 5.18
N ALA A 103 7.34 -16.45 6.47
CA ALA A 103 7.53 -15.31 7.37
C ALA A 103 8.49 -14.24 6.81
N HIS A 104 9.47 -14.64 5.99
CA HIS A 104 10.40 -13.75 5.31
C HIS A 104 9.74 -12.87 4.23
N ALA A 105 8.52 -13.21 3.81
CA ALA A 105 7.65 -12.42 2.94
C ALA A 105 6.67 -11.54 3.73
N LEU A 106 6.88 -11.33 5.02
CA LEU A 106 6.14 -10.35 5.83
C LEU A 106 7.04 -9.15 6.17
N PHE A 107 6.44 -7.99 6.40
CA PHE A 107 7.19 -6.86 6.96
C PHE A 107 7.60 -7.20 8.40
N PRO A 108 8.88 -7.05 8.78
CA PRO A 108 9.31 -7.39 10.12
C PRO A 108 8.78 -6.38 11.16
N LEU A 109 8.90 -6.74 12.44
CA LEU A 109 8.68 -5.83 13.56
C LEU A 109 9.52 -4.55 13.37
N GLU A 110 8.96 -3.41 13.76
CA GLU A 110 9.55 -2.07 13.62
C GLU A 110 9.75 -1.57 12.18
N ALA A 111 9.33 -2.34 11.17
CA ALA A 111 9.40 -1.88 9.79
C ALA A 111 8.55 -0.61 9.58
N ILE A 112 9.13 0.38 8.90
CA ILE A 112 8.41 1.57 8.43
C ILE A 112 7.69 1.21 7.14
N VAL A 113 6.37 1.38 7.13
CA VAL A 113 5.47 1.00 6.05
C VAL A 113 4.56 2.15 5.65
N LEU A 114 3.93 2.03 4.49
CA LEU A 114 2.69 2.73 4.20
C LEU A 114 1.54 1.74 4.44
N ALA A 115 0.56 2.13 5.24
CA ALA A 115 -0.60 1.30 5.55
C ALA A 115 -1.90 2.07 5.37
N LEU A 116 -2.94 1.42 4.86
CA LEU A 116 -4.26 2.04 4.70
C LEU A 116 -4.84 2.33 6.09
N TYR A 117 -5.15 3.59 6.39
CA TYR A 117 -5.73 3.93 7.69
C TYR A 117 -7.16 3.42 7.77
N PRO A 118 -7.59 2.83 8.91
CA PRO A 118 -8.90 2.21 9.00
C PRO A 118 -10.05 3.15 8.61
N GLN A 119 -11.02 2.63 7.86
CA GLN A 119 -12.19 3.37 7.37
C GLN A 119 -11.83 4.56 6.46
N THR A 120 -10.69 4.51 5.77
CA THR A 120 -10.30 5.51 4.77
C THR A 120 -9.78 4.83 3.52
N THR A 121 -9.59 5.62 2.47
CA THR A 121 -8.96 5.20 1.22
C THR A 121 -7.52 5.72 1.10
N CYS A 122 -6.92 6.16 2.21
CA CYS A 122 -5.59 6.77 2.23
C CYS A 122 -4.58 5.91 2.98
N PHE A 123 -3.36 5.86 2.45
CA PHE A 123 -2.22 5.22 3.09
C PHE A 123 -1.37 6.26 3.81
N TYR A 124 -1.00 5.94 5.04
CA TYR A 124 -0.17 6.79 5.88
C TYR A 124 1.05 6.03 6.37
N LYS A 125 2.06 6.80 6.76
CA LYS A 125 3.28 6.26 7.35
C LYS A 125 2.95 5.61 8.70
N GLY A 126 3.42 4.38 8.89
CA GLY A 126 3.25 3.64 10.13
C GLY A 126 4.44 2.74 10.42
N VAL A 127 4.46 2.22 11.64
CA VAL A 127 5.47 1.29 12.16
C VAL A 127 4.78 -0.01 12.55
N VAL A 128 5.31 -1.14 12.07
CA VAL A 128 4.80 -2.46 12.42
C VAL A 128 5.10 -2.76 13.91
N GLN A 129 4.05 -2.90 14.71
CA GLN A 129 4.11 -3.25 16.13
C GLN A 129 3.87 -4.75 16.36
N ARG A 130 3.22 -5.44 15.42
CA ARG A 130 3.08 -6.90 15.45
C ARG A 130 2.93 -7.44 14.04
N VAL A 131 3.66 -8.52 13.76
CA VAL A 131 3.58 -9.30 12.53
C VAL A 131 2.50 -10.38 12.67
N PRO A 132 1.70 -10.68 11.63
CA PRO A 132 0.76 -11.81 11.64
C PRO A 132 1.41 -13.10 12.14
N GLN A 133 0.73 -13.83 13.05
CA GLN A 133 1.22 -15.13 13.56
C GLN A 133 0.49 -16.29 12.88
N LEU A 134 -0.76 -16.08 12.48
CA LEU A 134 -1.56 -17.01 11.70
C LEU A 134 -1.91 -16.44 10.32
N ALA A 135 -2.24 -17.30 9.37
CA ALA A 135 -2.62 -16.90 8.00
C ALA A 135 -3.84 -15.96 7.92
N THR A 136 -4.66 -15.92 8.98
CA THR A 136 -5.83 -15.05 9.10
C THR A 136 -5.56 -13.76 9.88
N ASP A 137 -4.38 -13.62 10.48
CA ASP A 137 -4.05 -12.45 11.29
C ASP A 137 -3.69 -11.24 10.42
N ASP A 138 -4.02 -10.07 10.96
CA ASP A 138 -3.60 -8.78 10.44
C ASP A 138 -2.29 -8.33 11.10
N TYR A 139 -1.58 -7.40 10.44
CA TYR A 139 -0.53 -6.63 11.10
C TYR A 139 -1.14 -5.74 12.18
N LEU A 140 -0.41 -5.46 13.26
CA LEU A 140 -0.70 -4.29 14.09
C LEU A 140 0.25 -3.17 13.71
N VAL A 141 -0.30 -2.04 13.27
CA VAL A 141 0.47 -0.87 12.80
C VAL A 141 0.12 0.33 13.66
N THR A 142 1.14 1.04 14.14
CA THR A 142 1.00 2.35 14.78
C THR A 142 1.34 3.43 13.76
N PHE A 143 0.46 4.41 13.60
CA PHE A 143 0.61 5.50 12.65
C PHE A 143 1.19 6.74 13.30
N GLU A 144 1.96 7.54 12.55
CA GLU A 144 2.28 8.91 12.94
C GLU A 144 1.01 9.76 12.83
N ASP A 145 0.51 10.23 13.96
CA ASP A 145 -0.75 11.00 14.02
C ASP A 145 -0.66 12.07 15.12
N PRO A 146 -0.58 13.36 14.74
CA PRO A 146 -0.42 14.47 15.67
C PRO A 146 -1.67 14.77 16.51
N SER A 147 -2.81 14.11 16.23
CA SER A 147 -4.00 14.24 17.07
C SER A 147 -3.86 13.53 18.41
N TYR A 148 -2.94 12.57 18.52
CA TYR A 148 -2.61 11.89 19.77
C TYR A 148 -1.51 12.63 20.53
N SER A 149 -1.59 12.62 21.86
CA SER A 149 -0.61 13.31 22.73
C SER A 149 0.83 12.79 22.58
N THR A 150 0.99 11.54 22.17
CA THR A 150 2.29 10.90 21.89
C THR A 150 2.79 11.17 20.47
N GLY A 151 1.96 11.74 19.60
CA GLY A 151 2.19 11.85 18.15
C GLY A 151 1.96 10.55 17.38
N TYR A 152 1.43 9.51 18.04
CA TYR A 152 1.21 8.19 17.45
C TYR A 152 -0.15 7.60 17.81
N SER A 153 -0.78 6.91 16.85
CA SER A 153 -2.00 6.15 17.09
C SER A 153 -1.76 4.94 18.02
N PRO A 154 -2.79 4.38 18.68
CA PRO A 154 -2.69 3.01 19.19
C PRO A 154 -2.40 2.04 18.03
N PRO A 155 -1.88 0.82 18.29
CA PRO A 155 -1.70 -0.19 17.25
C PRO A 155 -3.06 -0.61 16.65
N LEU A 156 -3.21 -0.46 15.33
CA LEU A 156 -4.45 -0.76 14.60
C LEU A 156 -4.25 -2.00 13.71
N PRO A 157 -5.26 -2.90 13.61
CA PRO A 157 -5.20 -4.08 12.76
C PRO A 157 -5.32 -3.71 11.28
N ILE A 158 -4.29 -3.99 10.49
CA ILE A 158 -4.25 -3.75 9.04
C ILE A 158 -3.99 -5.06 8.29
N PRO A 159 -4.89 -5.51 7.41
CA PRO A 159 -4.67 -6.69 6.57
C PRO A 159 -3.43 -6.59 5.70
N GLN A 160 -2.79 -7.72 5.41
CA GLN A 160 -1.57 -7.75 4.58
C GLN A 160 -1.75 -7.04 3.23
N ARG A 161 -2.96 -7.13 2.64
CA ARG A 161 -3.33 -6.44 1.38
C ARG A 161 -3.05 -4.94 1.41
N TYR A 162 -3.16 -4.32 2.58
CA TYR A 162 -3.15 -2.87 2.75
C TYR A 162 -1.90 -2.35 3.45
N VAL A 163 -0.88 -3.18 3.59
CA VAL A 163 0.45 -2.78 4.05
C VAL A 163 1.41 -2.91 2.87
N VAL A 164 2.06 -1.81 2.50
CA VAL A 164 2.99 -1.74 1.37
C VAL A 164 4.31 -1.07 1.79
N PRO A 165 5.41 -1.24 1.02
CA PRO A 165 6.69 -0.66 1.37
C PRO A 165 6.59 0.86 1.50
N PHE A 166 7.24 1.43 2.52
CA PHE A 166 7.35 2.87 2.62
C PHE A 166 8.14 3.44 1.43
N LYS A 167 7.61 4.49 0.82
CA LYS A 167 8.23 5.17 -0.31
C LYS A 167 8.08 6.67 -0.16
N GLU A 168 9.22 7.35 -0.04
CA GLU A 168 9.26 8.80 -0.08
C GLU A 168 9.30 9.28 -1.54
N ILE A 169 8.36 10.15 -1.91
CA ILE A 169 8.38 10.82 -3.20
C ILE A 169 9.05 12.17 -3.01
N LYS A 170 10.33 12.27 -3.40
CA LYS A 170 11.04 13.55 -3.37
C LYS A 170 10.36 14.55 -4.31
N GLY A 171 9.73 15.57 -3.73
CA GLY A 171 9.29 16.76 -4.46
C GLY A 171 10.50 17.58 -4.93
N LYS A 172 10.40 18.20 -6.10
CA LYS A 172 11.29 19.32 -6.45
C LYS A 172 10.86 20.53 -5.61
N ASN A 173 11.33 20.61 -4.37
CA ASN A 173 11.32 21.89 -3.66
C ASN A 173 12.37 22.79 -4.32
N LYS A 174 11.96 23.62 -5.29
CA LYS A 174 12.69 24.84 -5.63
C LYS A 174 12.44 25.85 -4.50
N SER A 175 13.14 25.72 -3.39
CA SER A 175 13.55 26.92 -2.66
C SER A 175 14.71 27.53 -3.44
N ARG A 176 14.38 28.32 -4.48
CA ARG A 176 15.29 29.39 -4.89
C ARG A 176 15.26 30.39 -3.74
N SER A 177 16.20 30.29 -2.83
CA SER A 177 16.60 31.46 -2.05
C SER A 177 17.01 32.51 -3.08
N VAL A 178 16.14 33.50 -3.26
CA VAL A 178 16.49 34.73 -3.96
C VAL A 178 17.56 35.37 -3.10
N GLY A 179 18.81 35.31 -3.56
CA GLY A 179 19.87 36.17 -3.05
C GLY A 179 19.38 37.60 -3.17
N SER A 180 19.37 38.30 -2.04
CA SER A 180 19.26 39.76 -2.02
C SER A 180 20.70 40.24 -1.95
N ASP A 181 21.11 40.98 -2.98
CA ASP A 181 22.29 41.85 -2.96
C ASP A 181 22.20 42.88 -1.81
#